data_AF-A0AA41YRX9-F1
#
_entry.id   AF-A0AA41YRX9-F1
#
_cell.length_a   1.000
_cell.length_b   1.000
_cell.length_c   1.000
_cell.angle_alpha   90.00
_cell.angle_beta   90.00
_cell.angle_gamma   90.00
#
_symmetry.space_group_name_H-M   'P 1'
#
loop_
_entity.id
_entity.type
_entity.pdbx_description
1 polymer ?
#
loop_
_entity_poly.entity_id
_entity_poly.type
_entity_poly.pdbx_seq_one_letter_code
_entity_poly.pdbx_strand_id
1 'polypeptide(L)' 'MTTPTALASRIHQARIAAGFKTPDEAAIKLAMANEAYRNHEIGRHAVKPAELRRYAEAFRVSHGWLATGVGLGPAG' A
#
# COMPACT_ATOMS: atom_id res chain seq x y z
N MET A 1 10.99 -5.41 -17.43
CA MET A 1 10.05 -5.85 -16.36
C MET A 1 10.44 -5.11 -15.09
N THR A 2 9.55 -4.33 -14.48
CA THR A 2 9.80 -3.70 -13.18
C THR A 2 9.61 -4.74 -12.08
N THR A 3 10.68 -5.08 -11.35
CA THR A 3 10.59 -5.93 -10.18
C THR A 3 9.91 -5.15 -9.04
N PRO A 4 8.85 -5.67 -8.40
CA PRO A 4 8.23 -5.00 -7.27
C PRO A 4 9.23 -4.85 -6.12
N THR A 5 9.27 -3.67 -5.52
CA THR A 5 10.03 -3.46 -4.29
C THR A 5 9.35 -4.15 -3.12
N ALA A 6 10.08 -4.43 -2.04
CA ALA A 6 9.50 -5.02 -0.84
C ALA A 6 8.35 -4.17 -0.25
N LEU A 7 8.44 -2.83 -0.38
CA LEU A 7 7.37 -1.91 0.00
C LEU A 7 6.13 -2.09 -0.89
N ALA A 8 6.33 -2.14 -2.22
CA ALA A 8 5.26 -2.34 -3.18
C ALA A 8 4.51 -3.66 -2.91
N SER A 9 5.24 -4.75 -2.64
CA SER A 9 4.66 -6.04 -2.25
C SER A 9 3.83 -5.95 -0.97
N ARG A 10 4.28 -5.22 0.05
CA ARG A 10 3.51 -5.03 1.29
C ARG A 10 2.26 -4.18 1.10
N ILE A 11 2.31 -3.14 0.27
CA ILE A 11 1.13 -2.34 -0.10
C ILE A 11 0.08 -3.24 -0.75
N HIS A 12 0.51 -4.07 -1.71
CA HIS A 12 -0.38 -5.02 -2.39
C HIS A 12 -1.01 -6.03 -1.41
N GLN A 13 -0.19 -6.62 -0.53
CA GLN A 13 -0.66 -7.55 0.50
C GLN A 13 -1.66 -6.90 1.46
N ALA A 14 -1.36 -5.70 1.95
CA ALA A 14 -2.22 -4.96 2.86
C ALA A 14 -3.54 -4.58 2.21
N ARG A 15 -3.51 -4.14 0.94
CA ARG A 15 -4.73 -3.82 0.16
C ARG A 15 -5.68 -5.01 0.11
N ILE A 16 -5.17 -6.18 -0.29
CA ILE A 16 -5.98 -7.40 -0.43
C ILE A 16 -6.55 -7.82 0.93
N ALA A 17 -5.71 -7.83 1.97
CA ALA A 17 -6.14 -8.19 3.32
C ALA A 17 -7.18 -7.21 3.90
N ALA A 18 -7.11 -5.94 3.52
CA ALA A 18 -8.10 -4.94 3.90
C ALA A 18 -9.42 -5.07 3.13
N GLY A 19 -9.50 -5.95 2.14
CA GLY A 19 -10.73 -6.28 1.40
C GLY A 19 -10.90 -5.53 0.09
N PHE A 20 -9.93 -4.71 -0.34
CA PHE A 20 -9.97 -4.03 -1.63
C PHE A 20 -9.51 -4.98 -2.73
N LYS A 21 -10.41 -5.34 -3.64
CA LYS A 21 -10.17 -6.31 -4.70
C LYS A 21 -9.29 -5.74 -5.79
N THR A 22 -9.48 -4.46 -6.10
CA THR A 22 -8.75 -3.76 -7.17
C THR A 22 -7.95 -2.58 -6.63
N PRO A 23 -6.85 -2.17 -7.32
CA PRO A 23 -6.16 -0.92 -7.04
C PRO A 23 -7.10 0.29 -7.12
N ASP A 24 -8.08 0.25 -8.02
CA ASP A 24 -9.07 1.31 -8.25
C ASP A 24 -9.95 1.54 -7.01
N GLU A 25 -10.44 0.45 -6.39
CA GLU A 25 -11.21 0.53 -5.15
C GLU A 25 -10.40 1.16 -4.02
N ALA A 26 -9.12 0.80 -3.89
CA ALA A 26 -8.23 1.40 -2.90
C ALA A 26 -7.98 2.88 -3.21
N ALA A 27 -7.71 3.24 -4.47
CA ALA A 27 -7.47 4.61 -4.89
C ALA A 27 -8.68 5.52 -4.62
N ILE A 28 -9.90 5.03 -4.91
CA ILE A 28 -11.15 5.74 -4.59
C ILE A 28 -11.29 5.95 -3.08
N LYS A 29 -11.07 4.90 -2.27
CA LYS A 29 -11.15 5.00 -0.81
C LYS A 29 -10.13 5.98 -0.23
N LEU A 30 -8.94 6.04 -0.83
CA LEU A 30 -7.84 6.90 -0.42
C LEU A 30 -7.93 8.33 -0.99
N ALA A 31 -8.94 8.62 -1.81
CA ALA A 31 -9.06 9.87 -2.57
C ALA A 31 -7.77 10.21 -3.35
N MET A 32 -7.17 9.20 -3.99
CA MET A 32 -5.95 9.33 -4.79
C MET A 32 -6.25 9.08 -6.27
N ALA A 33 -5.44 9.68 -7.15
CA ALA A 33 -5.45 9.30 -8.54
C ALA A 33 -5.07 7.82 -8.69
N ASN A 34 -5.84 7.09 -9.49
CA ASN A 34 -5.65 5.65 -9.68
C ASN A 34 -4.23 5.33 -10.16
N GLU A 35 -3.74 6.07 -11.17
CA GLU A 35 -2.39 5.89 -11.69
C GLU A 35 -1.31 6.08 -10.61
N ALA A 36 -1.46 7.07 -9.73
CA ALA A 36 -0.52 7.31 -8.65
C ALA A 36 -0.48 6.14 -7.66
N TYR A 37 -1.65 5.66 -7.22
CA TYR A 37 -1.74 4.48 -6.35
C TYR A 37 -1.12 3.24 -7.01
N ARG A 38 -1.48 2.98 -8.28
CA ARG A 38 -0.98 1.83 -9.04
C ARG A 38 0.54 1.87 -9.19
N ASN A 39 1.11 3.04 -9.45
CA ASN A 39 2.56 3.21 -9.57
C ASN A 39 3.30 2.91 -8.25
N HIS A 40 2.69 3.19 -7.10
CA HIS A 40 3.23 2.81 -5.79
C HIS A 40 3.13 1.30 -5.54
N GLU A 41 1.98 0.71 -5.86
CA GLU A 41 1.74 -0.73 -5.64
C GLU A 41 2.62 -1.63 -6.53
N ILE A 42 3.05 -1.15 -7.70
CA ILE A 42 4.01 -1.87 -8.57
C ILE A 42 5.47 -1.44 -8.35
N GLY A 43 5.72 -0.47 -7.46
CA GLY A 43 7.07 0.03 -7.16
C GLY A 43 7.71 0.86 -8.28
N ARG A 44 6.91 1.46 -9.17
CA ARG A 44 7.40 2.35 -10.24
C ARG A 44 7.86 3.70 -9.70
N HIS A 45 7.20 4.21 -8.66
CA HIS A 45 7.56 5.44 -7.97
C HIS A 45 7.76 5.20 -6.48
N ALA A 46 8.61 6.01 -5.86
CA ALA A 46 8.82 6.01 -4.43
C ALA A 46 7.58 6.57 -3.71
N VAL A 47 7.19 5.92 -2.62
CA VAL A 47 6.06 6.35 -1.79
C VAL A 47 6.53 7.37 -0.77
N LYS A 48 5.85 8.51 -0.69
CA LYS A 48 6.17 9.54 0.29
C LYS A 48 5.69 9.14 1.69
N PRO A 49 6.31 9.65 2.77
CA PRO A 49 5.89 9.32 4.14
C PRO A 49 4.41 9.63 4.42
N ALA A 50 3.86 10.69 3.83
CA ALA A 50 2.44 11.04 3.97
C ALA A 50 1.51 10.01 3.32
N GLU A 51 1.88 9.47 2.16
CA GLU A 51 1.12 8.43 1.46
C GLU A 51 1.22 7.10 2.20
N LEU A 52 2.39 6.78 2.71
CA LEU A 52 2.63 5.59 3.51
C LEU A 52 1.74 5.56 4.77
N ARG A 53 1.55 6.69 5.45
CA ARG A 53 0.61 6.81 6.57
C ARG A 53 -0.84 6.57 6.14
N ARG A 54 -1.27 7.20 5.04
CA ARG A 54 -2.61 7.00 4.48
C ARG A 54 -2.90 5.53 4.16
N TYR A 55 -1.92 4.83 3.58
CA TYR A 55 -2.03 3.40 3.29
C TYR A 55 -2.12 2.57 4.56
N ALA A 56 -1.26 2.83 5.54
CA ALA A 56 -1.27 2.12 6.81
C ALA A 56 -2.64 2.26 7.52
N GLU A 57 -3.19 3.47 7.56
CA GLU A 57 -4.51 3.75 8.13
C GLU A 57 -5.64 3.05 7.36
N ALA A 58 -5.67 3.20 6.03
CA ALA A 58 -6.72 2.61 5.20
C ALA A 58 -6.70 1.08 5.22
N PHE A 59 -5.51 0.48 5.34
CA PHE A 59 -5.33 -0.97 5.35
C PHE A 59 -5.25 -1.58 6.75
N ARG A 60 -5.39 -0.75 7.79
CA ARG A 60 -5.35 -1.17 9.21
C ARG A 60 -4.09 -1.96 9.57
N VAL A 61 -2.95 -1.54 9.04
CA VAL A 61 -1.62 -2.07 9.38
C VAL A 61 -0.78 -0.98 10.03
N SER A 62 0.28 -1.35 10.75
CA SER A 62 1.20 -0.35 11.29
C SER A 62 2.04 0.30 10.19
N HIS A 63 2.37 1.57 10.38
CA HIS A 63 3.31 2.29 9.50
C HIS A 63 4.69 1.58 9.44
N GLY A 64 5.17 1.05 10.58
CA GLY A 64 6.42 0.29 10.64
C GLY A 64 6.37 -0.96 9.78
N TRP A 65 5.28 -1.71 9.85
CA TRP A 65 5.12 -2.93 9.05
C TRP A 65 5.07 -2.58 7.57
N LEU A 66 4.33 -1.56 7.19
CA LEU A 66 4.25 -1.18 5.78
C LEU A 66 5.61 -0.70 5.24
N ALA A 67 6.35 0.10 6.01
CA ALA A 67 7.67 0.61 5.64
C ALA A 67 8.75 -0.48 5.56
N THR A 68 8.78 -1.40 6.53
CA THR A 68 9.95 -2.28 6.78
C THR A 68 9.61 -3.75 6.92
N GLY A 69 8.34 -4.10 7.15
CA GLY A 69 7.89 -5.44 7.50
C GLY A 69 7.83 -5.71 9.02
N VAL A 70 8.23 -4.75 9.86
CA VAL A 70 8.25 -4.91 11.33
C VAL A 70 7.03 -4.25 11.98
N GLY A 71 6.27 -5.02 12.77
CA GLY A 71 5.12 -4.54 13.54
C GLY A 71 3.81 -5.20 13.11
N LEU A 72 2.67 -4.59 13.50
CA LEU A 72 1.33 -5.08 13.20
C LEU A 72 1.11 -5.13 11.68
N GLY A 73 0.94 -6.34 11.15
CA GLY A 73 0.66 -6.60 9.74
C GLY A 73 -0.79 -7.01 9.51
N PRO A 74 -1.15 -7.40 8.28
CA PRO A 74 -2.51 -7.78 7.93
C PRO A 74 -3.02 -9.06 8.61
N ALA A 75 -2.13 -9.87 9.20
CA ALA A 75 -2.48 -11.09 9.93
C ALA A 75 -2.67 -10.89 11.44
N GLY A 76 -2.45 -9.66 11.97
CA GLY A 76 -2.33 -9.40 13.41
C GLY A 76 -0.89 -9.61 13.87
#